data_AF-A0A0L8GBE3-F1
#
_entry.id   AF-A0A0L8GBE3-F1
#
_cell.length_a   1.000
_cell.length_b   1.000
_cell.length_c   1.000
_cell.angle_alpha   90.00
_cell.angle_beta   90.00
_cell.angle_gamma   90.00
#
_symmetry.space_group_name_H-M   'P 1'
#
loop_
_entity.id
_entity.type
_entity.pdbx_description
1 polymer ?
#
loop_
_entity_poly.entity_id
_entity_poly.type
_entity_poly.pdbx_seq_one_letter_code
_entity_poly.pdbx_strand_id
1 'polypeptide(L)'
;MLDVIETIAENVPLEEQQVTAPYSNLAIGAAKVERDTLNGLVYAVSFGINETEPRSEIHNSQVDDMMDFISLPKSLLRHLKDEERSNFLRISMISLRDDKLYRVMKMSSTKTNPKINSHIIAVNILNVHEPVTNLDEPIKISFHVIVPNATNPQCVYWDKSSEHWSTKGCDISNYVPGKKVLCFY
;
A
#
# COMPACT_ATOMS: atom_id res chain seq x y z
N MET A 1 -15.03 -0.79 9.36
CA MET A 1 -14.35 -2.05 8.98
C MET A 1 -12.89 -1.79 8.61
N LEU A 2 -12.59 -0.80 7.75
CA LEU A 2 -11.22 -0.39 7.45
C LEU A 2 -10.41 -0.09 8.72
N ASP A 3 -10.93 0.73 9.63
CA ASP A 3 -10.24 1.06 10.90
C ASP A 3 -9.95 -0.17 11.77
N VAL A 4 -10.82 -1.19 11.70
CA VAL A 4 -10.62 -2.44 12.44
C VAL A 4 -9.45 -3.23 11.85
N ILE A 5 -9.35 -3.32 10.52
CA ILE A 5 -8.26 -4.02 9.83
C ILE A 5 -6.93 -3.30 10.11
N GLU A 6 -6.94 -1.96 10.05
CA GLU A 6 -5.79 -1.12 10.41
C GLU A 6 -5.35 -1.36 11.86
N THR A 7 -6.30 -1.33 12.80
CA THR A 7 -6.03 -1.61 14.21
C THR A 7 -5.44 -3.01 14.41
N ILE A 8 -5.95 -4.02 13.70
CA ILE A 8 -5.38 -5.38 13.79
C ILE A 8 -3.92 -5.35 13.32
N ALA A 9 -3.63 -4.82 12.13
CA ALA A 9 -2.28 -4.78 11.59
C ALA A 9 -1.29 -4.05 12.52
N GLU A 10 -1.75 -2.98 13.18
CA GLU A 10 -0.98 -2.21 14.15
C GLU A 10 -0.72 -2.94 15.47
N ASN A 11 -1.55 -3.93 15.83
CA ASN A 11 -1.47 -4.63 17.11
C ASN A 11 -1.06 -6.10 17.00
N VAL A 12 -0.89 -6.65 15.80
CA VAL A 12 -0.42 -8.04 15.60
C VAL A 12 0.88 -8.29 16.41
N PRO A 13 0.97 -9.37 17.20
CA PRO A 13 2.21 -9.69 17.88
C PRO A 13 3.35 -9.92 16.89
N LEU A 14 4.49 -9.28 17.14
CA LEU A 14 5.73 -9.51 16.40
C LEU A 14 6.62 -10.40 17.25
N GLU A 15 6.69 -11.69 16.92
CA GLU A 15 7.65 -12.61 17.56
C GLU A 15 9.08 -12.30 17.10
N GLU A 16 9.24 -11.84 15.86
CA GLU A 16 10.51 -11.40 15.26
C GLU A 16 10.45 -9.93 14.81
N GLN A 17 11.31 -9.51 13.86
CA GLN A 17 11.29 -8.15 13.30
C GLN A 17 10.10 -7.91 12.36
N GLN A 18 9.50 -8.96 11.78
CA GLN A 18 8.41 -8.83 10.83
C GLN A 18 7.46 -10.02 10.88
N VAL A 19 6.24 -9.82 10.40
CA VAL A 19 5.22 -10.86 10.26
C VAL A 19 4.37 -10.59 9.04
N THR A 20 3.93 -11.65 8.39
CA THR A 20 2.92 -11.62 7.34
C THR A 20 1.86 -12.67 7.63
N ALA A 21 0.59 -12.29 7.57
CA ALA A 21 -0.55 -13.17 7.77
C ALA A 21 -1.48 -13.09 6.55
N PRO A 22 -1.55 -14.16 5.74
CA PRO A 22 -2.45 -14.21 4.60
C PRO A 22 -3.85 -14.70 5.01
N TYR A 23 -4.86 -14.14 4.34
CA TYR A 23 -6.26 -14.53 4.39
C TYR A 23 -6.85 -14.40 2.97
N SER A 24 -7.97 -15.05 2.67
CA SER A 24 -8.38 -15.24 1.26
C SER A 24 -8.48 -13.98 0.37
N ASN A 25 -8.89 -12.85 0.95
CA ASN A 25 -8.98 -11.57 0.25
C ASN A 25 -8.17 -10.45 0.91
N LEU A 26 -7.31 -10.80 1.88
CA LEU A 26 -6.61 -9.85 2.73
C LEU A 26 -5.22 -10.42 3.07
N ALA A 27 -4.17 -9.62 2.90
CA ALA A 27 -2.88 -9.90 3.52
C ALA A 27 -2.58 -8.80 4.54
N ILE A 28 -2.12 -9.19 5.72
CA ILE A 28 -1.67 -8.27 6.76
C ILE A 28 -0.16 -8.44 6.90
N GLY A 29 0.58 -7.34 6.90
CA GLY A 29 2.00 -7.29 7.21
C GLY A 29 2.25 -6.36 8.38
N ALA A 30 3.26 -6.65 9.19
CA ALA A 30 3.83 -5.70 10.12
C ALA A 30 5.34 -5.89 10.21
N ALA A 31 6.07 -4.78 10.32
CA ALA A 31 7.52 -4.76 10.48
C ALA A 31 7.92 -3.77 11.58
N LYS A 32 8.91 -4.15 12.37
CA LYS A 32 9.62 -3.31 13.31
C LYS A 32 10.99 -2.98 12.73
N VAL A 33 11.21 -1.72 12.39
CA VAL A 33 12.45 -1.26 11.77
C VAL A 33 13.16 -0.27 12.69
N GLU A 34 14.46 -0.46 12.88
CA GLU A 34 15.29 0.48 13.61
C GLU A 34 15.58 1.72 12.75
N ARG A 35 15.42 2.91 13.34
CA ARG A 35 15.49 4.16 12.58
C ARG A 35 16.87 4.38 11.95
N ASP A 36 17.92 4.12 12.70
CA ASP A 36 19.29 4.42 12.24
C ASP A 36 19.76 3.45 11.14
N THR A 37 19.04 2.34 10.94
CA THR A 37 19.40 1.28 9.99
C THR A 37 18.39 1.08 8.87
N LEU A 38 17.31 1.87 8.81
CA LEU A 38 16.35 1.79 7.70
C LEU A 38 17.04 2.13 6.38
N ASN A 39 17.19 1.12 5.53
CA ASN A 39 17.72 1.25 4.18
C ASN A 39 16.63 1.07 3.12
N GLY A 40 15.43 1.55 3.44
CA GLY A 40 14.20 1.27 2.71
C GLY A 40 13.53 -0.01 3.19
N LEU A 41 12.25 -0.17 2.81
CA LEU A 41 11.45 -1.35 3.12
C LEU A 41 10.53 -1.64 1.95
N VAL A 42 10.42 -2.90 1.58
CA VAL A 42 9.54 -3.33 0.49
C VAL A 42 8.56 -4.36 1.01
N TYR A 43 7.29 -4.13 0.76
CA TYR A 43 6.22 -5.09 0.99
C TYR A 43 5.64 -5.51 -0.35
N ALA A 44 5.63 -6.82 -0.59
CA ALA A 44 5.17 -7.41 -1.84
C ALA A 44 4.00 -8.37 -1.58
N VAL A 45 3.05 -8.41 -2.52
CA VAL A 45 1.87 -9.27 -2.44
C VAL A 45 1.49 -9.83 -3.81
N SER A 46 1.04 -11.08 -3.83
CA SER A 46 0.39 -11.71 -4.98
C SER A 46 -0.83 -12.48 -4.51
N PHE A 47 -1.98 -12.24 -5.13
CA PHE A 47 -3.24 -12.90 -4.75
C PHE A 47 -3.52 -14.20 -5.51
N GLY A 48 -2.72 -14.51 -6.56
CA GLY A 48 -2.93 -15.67 -7.43
C GLY A 48 -4.29 -15.69 -8.14
N ILE A 49 -4.35 -16.32 -9.32
CA ILE A 49 -5.63 -16.48 -10.04
C ILE A 49 -6.47 -17.60 -9.41
N ASN A 50 -5.82 -18.66 -8.93
CA ASN A 50 -6.44 -19.87 -8.38
C ASN A 50 -6.02 -20.16 -6.92
N GLU A 51 -5.41 -19.18 -6.25
CA GLU A 51 -4.93 -19.34 -4.88
C GLU A 51 -6.00 -18.89 -3.88
N THR A 52 -6.20 -19.70 -2.84
CA THR A 52 -7.16 -19.42 -1.76
C THR A 52 -6.64 -18.42 -0.75
N GLU A 53 -5.34 -18.14 -0.75
CA GLU A 53 -4.65 -17.22 0.15
C GLU A 53 -3.56 -16.48 -0.65
N PRO A 54 -3.33 -15.19 -0.38
CA PRO A 54 -2.26 -14.45 -1.01
C PRO A 54 -0.89 -14.88 -0.49
N ARG A 55 0.12 -14.74 -1.34
CA ARG A 55 1.52 -14.74 -0.93
C ARG A 55 1.93 -13.32 -0.65
N SER A 56 2.55 -13.06 0.51
CA SER A 56 3.05 -11.74 0.86
C SER A 56 4.38 -11.82 1.57
N GLU A 57 5.27 -10.90 1.27
CA GLU A 57 6.65 -10.92 1.74
C GLU A 57 7.12 -9.50 2.08
N ILE A 58 8.00 -9.39 3.08
CA ILE A 58 8.62 -8.14 3.50
C ILE A 58 10.13 -8.30 3.34
N HIS A 59 10.74 -7.43 2.53
CA HIS A 59 12.15 -7.47 2.15
C HIS A 59 12.80 -6.08 2.20
N ASN A 60 14.12 -6.05 2.32
CA ASN A 60 14.90 -4.80 2.21
C ASN A 60 15.34 -4.50 0.76
N SER A 61 15.02 -5.36 -0.21
CA SER A 61 15.53 -5.24 -1.59
C SER A 61 14.59 -5.86 -2.65
N GLN A 62 15.13 -6.21 -3.82
CA GLN A 62 14.43 -6.57 -5.06
C GLN A 62 13.22 -7.48 -4.86
N VAL A 63 12.15 -7.17 -5.60
CA VAL A 63 10.89 -7.91 -5.59
C VAL A 63 10.81 -8.78 -6.84
N ASP A 64 10.22 -9.96 -6.70
CA ASP A 64 9.78 -10.77 -7.84
C ASP A 64 8.87 -9.93 -8.76
N ASP A 65 9.16 -9.91 -10.06
CA ASP A 65 8.42 -9.10 -11.02
C ASP A 65 6.93 -9.49 -11.08
N MET A 66 6.57 -10.70 -10.63
CA MET A 66 5.21 -11.24 -10.55
C MET A 66 4.37 -10.73 -9.36
N MET A 67 4.94 -9.93 -8.46
CA MET A 67 4.21 -9.39 -7.30
C MET A 67 3.89 -7.90 -7.45
N ASP A 68 2.74 -7.50 -6.90
CA ASP A 68 2.48 -6.10 -6.59
C ASP A 68 3.32 -5.70 -5.40
N PHE A 69 3.78 -4.45 -5.34
CA PHE A 69 4.59 -4.02 -4.21
C PHE A 69 4.46 -2.54 -3.89
N ILE A 70 4.78 -2.21 -2.66
CA ILE A 70 5.07 -0.86 -2.18
C ILE A 70 6.48 -0.81 -1.60
N SER A 71 7.25 0.19 -2.01
CA SER A 71 8.61 0.43 -1.55
C SER A 71 8.68 1.78 -0.85
N LEU A 72 9.04 1.74 0.42
CA LEU A 72 9.28 2.90 1.27
C LEU A 72 10.75 3.34 1.13
N PRO A 73 11.00 4.63 0.86
CA PRO A 73 12.35 5.14 0.70
C PRO A 73 13.06 5.26 2.06
N LYS A 74 14.39 5.21 2.05
CA LYS A 74 15.21 5.45 3.25
C LYS A 74 15.05 6.86 3.82
N SER A 75 14.73 7.84 2.96
CA SER A 75 14.55 9.24 3.35
C SER A 75 13.26 9.48 4.14
N LEU A 76 12.33 8.52 4.16
CA LEU A 76 11.05 8.62 4.87
C LEU A 76 11.21 9.08 6.33
N LEU A 77 12.25 8.61 7.01
CA LEU A 77 12.53 8.94 8.41
C LEU A 77 12.86 10.40 8.66
N ARG A 78 13.45 11.09 7.68
CA ARG A 78 13.84 12.50 7.82
C ARG A 78 12.65 13.43 7.94
N HIS A 79 11.47 12.95 7.53
CA HIS A 79 10.22 13.69 7.52
C HIS A 79 9.32 13.34 8.71
N LEU A 80 9.76 12.44 9.59
CA LEU A 80 9.05 12.12 10.84
C LEU A 80 9.45 13.09 11.96
N LYS A 81 8.51 13.44 12.84
CA LYS A 81 8.75 14.42 13.91
C LYS A 81 9.56 13.81 15.05
N ASP A 82 10.22 14.69 15.81
CA ASP A 82 11.03 14.30 16.96
C ASP A 82 10.21 13.72 18.12
N GLU A 83 8.96 14.13 18.27
CA GLU A 83 8.03 13.63 19.29
C GLU A 83 7.57 12.18 19.01
N GLU A 84 7.74 11.72 17.77
CA GLU A 84 7.43 10.36 17.34
C GLU A 84 8.65 9.43 17.56
N ARG A 85 9.76 9.92 18.15
CA ARG A 85 11.06 9.22 18.35
C ARG A 85 10.99 8.06 19.34
N SER A 86 10.47 6.94 18.87
CA SER A 86 10.96 5.62 19.27
C SER A 86 12.20 5.26 18.44
N ASN A 87 13.16 4.53 19.02
CA ASN A 87 14.30 3.96 18.26
C ASN A 87 13.84 3.03 17.14
N PHE A 88 12.63 2.49 17.26
CA PHE A 88 12.01 1.63 16.27
C PHE A 88 10.73 2.27 15.73
N LEU A 89 10.55 2.17 14.42
CA LEU A 89 9.27 2.35 13.79
C LEU A 89 8.56 1.01 13.68
N ARG A 90 7.25 1.05 13.91
CA ARG A 90 6.37 -0.04 13.55
C ARG A 90 5.59 0.37 12.32
N ILE A 91 5.74 -0.41 11.26
CA ILE A 91 5.09 -0.18 9.97
C ILE A 91 4.09 -1.31 9.79
N SER A 92 2.83 -0.98 9.53
CA SER A 92 1.79 -1.94 9.19
C SER A 92 1.48 -1.85 7.70
N MET A 93 1.16 -3.00 7.11
CA MET A 93 0.82 -3.12 5.71
C MET A 93 -0.46 -3.93 5.57
N ILE A 94 -1.31 -3.51 4.65
CA ILE A 94 -2.56 -4.19 4.33
C ILE A 94 -2.64 -4.32 2.81
N SER A 95 -2.93 -5.52 2.34
CA SER A 95 -3.31 -5.74 0.94
C SER A 95 -4.72 -6.30 0.84
N LEU A 96 -5.51 -5.78 -0.08
CA LEU A 96 -6.86 -6.27 -0.33
C LEU A 96 -7.02 -6.69 -1.79
N ARG A 97 -7.68 -7.83 -2.01
CA ARG A 97 -7.89 -8.38 -3.36
C ARG A 97 -8.77 -7.48 -4.21
N ASP A 98 -9.76 -6.81 -3.62
CA ASP A 98 -10.69 -5.94 -4.31
C ASP A 98 -11.01 -4.66 -3.53
N ASP A 99 -11.65 -3.70 -4.20
CA ASP A 99 -11.96 -2.38 -3.69
C ASP A 99 -13.29 -2.29 -2.93
N LYS A 100 -13.95 -3.42 -2.61
CA LYS A 100 -15.31 -3.39 -2.04
C LYS A 100 -15.42 -2.58 -0.75
N LEU A 101 -14.36 -2.54 0.07
CA LEU A 101 -14.33 -1.77 1.32
C LEU A 101 -14.19 -0.25 1.11
N TYR A 102 -13.84 0.19 -0.11
CA TYR A 102 -13.61 1.59 -0.49
C TYR A 102 -14.65 2.12 -1.47
N ARG A 103 -15.68 1.32 -1.78
CA ARG A 103 -16.76 1.77 -2.66
C ARG A 103 -17.76 2.59 -1.87
N VAL A 104 -17.75 3.91 -2.07
CA VAL A 104 -18.89 4.73 -1.67
C VAL A 104 -20.04 4.47 -2.62
N MET A 105 -21.18 4.01 -2.10
CA MET A 105 -22.41 3.89 -2.88
C MET A 105 -22.88 5.27 -3.34
N LYS A 106 -22.54 5.67 -4.57
CA LYS A 106 -23.15 6.84 -5.20
C LYS A 106 -24.51 6.44 -5.78
N MET A 107 -25.58 7.12 -5.35
CA MET A 107 -26.86 7.06 -6.05
C MET A 107 -26.67 7.62 -7.46
N SER A 108 -26.91 6.77 -8.47
CA SER A 108 -27.18 7.07 -9.88
C SER A 108 -26.52 8.35 -10.45
N SER A 109 -25.41 8.17 -11.15
CA SER A 109 -25.02 9.12 -12.21
C SER A 109 -24.85 8.33 -13.52
N THR A 110 -25.29 8.92 -14.64
CA THR A 110 -25.27 8.32 -15.98
C THR A 110 -23.86 8.23 -16.59
N LYS A 111 -22.82 8.61 -15.84
CA LYS A 111 -21.42 8.50 -16.28
C LYS A 111 -20.85 7.17 -15.85
N THR A 112 -20.12 6.51 -16.75
CA THR A 112 -19.34 5.30 -16.44
C THR A 112 -18.39 5.62 -15.29
N ASN A 113 -18.64 5.03 -14.12
CA ASN A 113 -17.82 5.27 -12.95
C ASN A 113 -16.41 4.68 -13.19
N PRO A 114 -15.33 5.44 -12.92
CA PRO A 114 -13.99 4.89 -12.94
C PRO A 114 -13.92 3.70 -11.98
N LYS A 115 -13.24 2.63 -12.40
CA LYS A 115 -13.13 1.38 -11.65
C LYS A 115 -11.70 1.19 -11.19
N ILE A 116 -11.51 0.79 -9.94
CA ILE A 116 -10.22 0.32 -9.44
C ILE A 116 -9.84 -0.95 -10.19
N ASN A 117 -8.67 -0.93 -10.84
CA ASN A 117 -8.20 -1.98 -11.74
C ASN A 117 -6.89 -2.63 -11.27
N SER A 118 -6.71 -2.67 -9.96
CA SER A 118 -5.58 -3.26 -9.25
C SER A 118 -6.06 -3.86 -7.94
N HIS A 119 -5.18 -4.61 -7.27
CA HIS A 119 -5.30 -4.82 -5.84
C HIS A 119 -5.04 -3.51 -5.09
N ILE A 120 -5.40 -3.48 -3.81
CA ILE A 120 -5.14 -2.34 -2.94
C ILE A 120 -3.98 -2.69 -2.02
N ILE A 121 -3.03 -1.76 -1.89
CA ILE A 121 -1.95 -1.83 -0.92
C ILE A 121 -2.01 -0.55 -0.08
N ALA A 122 -2.01 -0.71 1.24
CA ALA A 122 -1.97 0.36 2.21
C ALA A 122 -0.78 0.14 3.16
N VAL A 123 -0.15 1.23 3.56
CA VAL A 123 0.93 1.24 4.55
C VAL A 123 0.62 2.32 5.57
N ASN A 124 0.80 2.00 6.86
CA ASN A 124 0.73 2.96 7.94
C ASN A 124 1.99 2.89 8.80
N ILE A 125 2.39 4.03 9.35
CA ILE A 125 3.47 4.11 10.35
C ILE A 125 2.80 4.37 11.69
N LEU A 126 2.95 3.45 12.63
CA LEU A 126 2.34 3.57 13.95
C LEU A 126 2.88 4.80 14.68
N ASN A 127 1.99 5.48 15.41
CA ASN A 127 2.26 6.73 16.14
C ASN A 127 2.63 7.93 15.25
N VAL A 128 2.36 7.85 13.94
CA VAL A 128 2.43 9.00 13.04
C VAL A 128 1.01 9.43 12.74
N HIS A 129 0.61 10.59 13.28
CA HIS A 129 -0.78 11.06 13.22
C HIS A 129 -1.07 11.96 12.01
N GLU A 130 -0.03 12.56 11.42
CA GLU A 130 -0.15 13.42 10.25
C GLU A 130 0.43 12.73 9.01
N PRO A 131 -0.16 12.93 7.81
CA PRO A 131 0.41 12.40 6.58
C PRO A 131 1.85 12.89 6.38
N VAL A 132 2.77 11.95 6.15
CA VAL A 132 4.14 12.28 5.76
C VAL A 132 4.11 12.77 4.31
N THR A 133 4.50 14.02 4.08
CA THR A 133 4.39 14.68 2.77
C THR A 133 5.73 15.30 2.37
N ASN A 134 5.86 15.67 1.09
CA ASN A 134 7.06 16.31 0.53
C ASN A 134 8.34 15.47 0.71
N LEU A 135 8.24 14.16 0.49
CA LEU A 135 9.36 13.24 0.59
C LEU A 135 10.47 13.59 -0.42
N ASP A 136 11.73 13.45 0.00
CA ASP A 136 12.90 13.68 -0.88
C ASP A 136 12.98 12.64 -2.01
N GLU A 137 12.56 11.41 -1.69
CA GLU A 137 12.45 10.29 -2.62
C GLU A 137 11.01 9.80 -2.55
N PRO A 138 10.33 9.52 -3.67
CA PRO A 138 8.94 9.10 -3.65
C PRO A 138 8.79 7.66 -3.15
N ILE A 139 7.64 7.36 -2.56
CA ILE A 139 7.16 5.99 -2.37
C ILE A 139 6.85 5.39 -3.73
N LYS A 140 7.36 4.19 -3.99
CA LYS A 140 7.15 3.49 -5.26
C LYS A 140 6.12 2.40 -5.07
N ILE A 141 5.04 2.43 -5.84
CA ILE A 141 4.03 1.38 -5.81
C ILE A 141 3.87 0.80 -7.19
N SER A 142 3.89 -0.51 -7.30
CA SER A 142 3.70 -1.21 -8.55
C SER A 142 2.52 -2.16 -8.48
N PHE A 143 1.70 -2.14 -9.52
CA PHE A 143 0.49 -2.97 -9.62
C PHE A 143 0.44 -3.71 -10.94
N HIS A 144 0.03 -4.97 -10.89
CA HIS A 144 -0.46 -5.71 -12.04
C HIS A 144 -1.88 -5.27 -12.37
N VAL A 145 -2.15 -5.11 -13.66
CA VAL A 145 -3.45 -4.69 -14.17
C VAL A 145 -4.40 -5.89 -14.19
N ILE A 146 -5.53 -5.80 -13.49
CA ILE A 146 -6.50 -6.91 -13.41
C ILE A 146 -7.25 -7.09 -14.74
N VAL A 147 -7.80 -5.99 -15.28
CA VAL A 147 -8.53 -5.97 -16.55
C VAL A 147 -7.62 -5.42 -17.65
N PRO A 148 -7.20 -6.25 -18.63
CA PRO A 148 -6.42 -5.77 -19.77
C PRO A 148 -7.25 -4.78 -20.59
N ASN A 149 -6.59 -3.77 -21.17
CA ASN A 149 -7.18 -2.68 -21.98
C ASN A 149 -7.92 -1.56 -21.22
N ALA A 150 -7.62 -1.35 -19.94
CA ALA A 150 -8.04 -0.12 -19.28
C ALA A 150 -7.44 1.12 -19.96
N THR A 151 -8.29 2.08 -20.32
CA THR A 151 -7.87 3.35 -20.92
C THR A 151 -7.63 4.37 -19.82
N ASN A 152 -6.56 5.16 -19.95
CA ASN A 152 -6.21 6.24 -19.02
C ASN A 152 -6.08 5.78 -17.55
N PRO A 153 -5.12 4.88 -17.22
CA PRO A 153 -4.85 4.53 -15.83
C PRO A 153 -4.45 5.78 -15.04
N GLN A 154 -4.82 5.81 -13.75
CA GLN A 154 -4.45 6.87 -12.82
C GLN A 154 -3.98 6.23 -11.50
N CYS A 155 -2.89 6.75 -10.94
CA CYS A 155 -2.49 6.43 -9.58
C CYS A 155 -3.32 7.27 -8.60
N VAL A 156 -3.91 6.60 -7.61
CA VAL A 156 -4.78 7.23 -6.61
C VAL A 156 -4.54 6.64 -5.23
N TYR A 157 -4.69 7.48 -4.21
CA TYR A 157 -4.80 7.03 -2.83
C TYR A 157 -6.22 7.26 -2.29
N TRP A 158 -6.58 6.53 -1.25
CA TRP A 158 -7.84 6.73 -0.56
C TRP A 158 -7.71 7.91 0.41
N ASP A 159 -8.38 9.02 0.14
CA ASP A 159 -8.44 10.17 1.03
C ASP A 159 -9.55 9.95 2.07
N LYS A 160 -9.14 9.63 3.30
CA LYS A 160 -10.06 9.41 4.43
C LYS A 160 -10.91 10.64 4.76
N SER A 161 -10.42 11.86 4.52
CA SER A 161 -11.18 13.08 4.85
C SER A 161 -12.32 13.33 3.88
N SER A 162 -12.12 13.02 2.59
CA SER A 162 -13.16 13.17 1.57
C SER A 162 -13.94 11.88 1.31
N GLU A 163 -13.48 10.74 1.83
CA GLU A 163 -13.99 9.40 1.50
C GLU A 163 -14.01 9.15 -0.03
N HIS A 164 -12.97 9.61 -0.73
CA HIS A 164 -12.84 9.47 -2.17
C HIS A 164 -11.42 9.12 -2.60
N TRP A 165 -11.29 8.52 -3.78
CA TRP A 165 -10.01 8.35 -4.45
C TRP A 165 -9.48 9.71 -4.93
N SER A 166 -8.24 10.03 -4.57
CA SER A 166 -7.57 11.28 -4.92
C SER A 166 -6.29 10.99 -5.71
N THR A 167 -6.04 11.80 -6.73
CA THR A 167 -4.80 11.78 -7.54
C THR A 167 -3.73 12.77 -7.02
N LYS A 168 -3.99 13.44 -5.89
CA LYS A 168 -3.12 14.53 -5.41
C LYS A 168 -1.76 13.97 -4.96
N GLY A 169 -0.69 14.49 -5.54
CA GLY A 169 0.68 14.06 -5.21
C GLY A 169 1.04 12.70 -5.78
N CYS A 170 0.29 12.19 -6.77
CA CYS A 170 0.52 10.88 -7.36
C CYS A 170 0.90 11.03 -8.83
N ASP A 171 2.06 10.52 -9.21
CA ASP A 171 2.53 10.50 -10.60
C ASP A 171 2.60 9.07 -11.15
N ILE A 172 2.13 8.88 -12.39
CA ILE A 172 2.41 7.66 -13.15
C ILE A 172 3.77 7.82 -13.81
N SER A 173 4.69 6.93 -13.50
CA SER A 173 6.03 6.96 -14.10
C SER A 173 6.18 6.00 -15.27
N ASN A 174 5.54 4.83 -15.20
CA ASN A 174 5.56 3.86 -16.27
C ASN A 174 4.24 3.09 -16.30
N TYR A 175 3.68 2.97 -17.49
CA TYR A 175 2.53 2.12 -17.75
C TYR A 175 2.88 1.18 -18.90
N VAL A 176 2.87 -0.12 -18.61
CA VAL A 176 2.94 -1.16 -19.63
C VAL A 176 1.52 -1.66 -19.86
N PRO A 177 0.89 -1.35 -21.01
CA PRO A 177 -0.50 -1.69 -21.27
C PRO A 177 -0.82 -3.15 -21.01
N GLY A 178 -1.87 -3.38 -20.22
CA GLY A 178 -2.35 -4.71 -19.84
C GLY A 178 -1.38 -5.53 -18.98
N LYS A 179 -0.29 -4.94 -18.47
CA LYS A 179 0.69 -5.63 -17.62
C LYS A 179 0.82 -4.97 -16.27
N LYS A 180 1.42 -3.78 -16.21
CA LYS A 180 1.91 -3.19 -14.97
C LYS A 180 1.80 -1.67 -14.97
N VAL A 181 1.50 -1.08 -13.82
CA VAL A 181 1.52 0.37 -13.58
C VAL A 181 2.51 0.63 -12.45
N LEU A 182 3.38 1.62 -12.62
CA LEU A 182 4.28 2.13 -11.59
C LEU A 182 3.85 3.54 -11.19
N CYS A 183 3.60 3.71 -9.91
CA CYS A 183 3.17 4.95 -9.26
C CYS A 183 4.27 5.50 -8.36
N PHE A 184 4.39 6.82 -8.31
CA PHE A 184 5.21 7.56 -7.35
C PHE A 184 4.31 8.47 -6.51
N TYR A 185 4.50 8.43 -5.19
CA TYR A 185 3.80 9.24 -4.19
C TYR A 185 4.79 9.99 -3.32
#